data_AF-A0A1V5W6A2-F1
#
_entry.id   AF-A0A1V5W6A2-F1
#
_cell.length_a   1.000
_cell.length_b   1.000
_cell.length_c   1.000
_cell.angle_alpha   90.00
_cell.angle_beta   90.00
_cell.angle_gamma   90.00
#
_symmetry.space_group_name_H-M   'P 1'
#
loop_
_entity.id
_entity.type
_entity.pdbx_description
1 polymer ?
#
loop_
_entity_poly.entity_id
_entity_poly.type
_entity_poly.pdbx_seq_one_letter_code
_entity_poly.pdbx_strand_id
1 'polypeptide(L)'
;MKAGAIVGQYNVNTEVDSVIFYKPTIAQNDTIYIMKAGAIVGQYNVNTEVDSVIFYKPIIAQNDTEGTFTDFRDGNEYNWVKIGDQVWMAENLKYLPSVVRPSTGSNTTAYYYVYGYDGTNVTDAKATANYATYGVLYNWTAVMNGAASTTANPSTIQGVCPTGWHLPSNAEWTELIDYLGGQSVACGKLKETGTTHWESSNAEATNETGFTALPGGNRNVDGLFDDIGSYGYWWSATEFDVSFAWSRDMYSYTSYVHILNSKKDLGFSVRCVRD
;
A
#
# COMPACT_ATOMS: atom_id res chain seq x y z
N MET A 1 21.54 16.81 0.30
CA MET A 1 20.17 17.31 0.56
C MET A 1 19.71 16.71 1.87
N LYS A 2 19.46 17.51 2.91
CA LYS A 2 18.92 17.00 4.18
C LYS A 2 17.44 16.71 3.96
N ALA A 3 16.99 15.52 4.31
CA ALA A 3 15.57 15.18 4.34
C ALA A 3 14.85 16.21 5.22
N GLY A 4 13.86 16.90 4.66
CA GLY A 4 13.04 17.88 5.40
C GLY A 4 12.28 17.15 6.49
N ALA A 5 12.54 17.50 7.75
CA ALA A 5 11.75 17.00 8.86
C ALA A 5 10.37 17.67 8.81
N ILE A 6 9.30 16.88 8.88
CA ILE A 6 7.93 17.40 9.00
C ILE A 6 7.81 18.05 10.39
N VAL A 7 7.66 19.37 10.44
CA VAL A 7 7.59 20.17 11.68
C VAL A 7 6.18 20.19 12.28
N GLY A 8 5.17 19.70 11.55
CA GLY A 8 3.81 19.51 12.05
C GLY A 8 2.88 18.90 10.99
N GLN A 9 1.88 18.16 11.44
CA GLN A 9 0.80 17.60 10.63
C GLN A 9 -0.53 18.12 11.17
N TYR A 10 -1.36 18.69 10.31
CA TYR A 10 -2.64 19.25 10.70
C TYR A 10 -3.72 18.83 9.70
N ASN A 11 -4.78 18.22 10.20
CA ASN A 11 -5.91 17.80 9.36
C ASN A 11 -6.77 19.02 9.04
N VAL A 12 -6.93 19.31 7.75
CA VAL A 12 -7.90 20.30 7.30
C VAL A 12 -9.10 19.55 6.76
N ASN A 13 -10.16 19.46 7.56
CA ASN A 13 -11.37 18.70 7.22
C ASN A 13 -12.33 19.49 6.31
N THR A 14 -11.89 20.57 5.68
CA THR A 14 -12.74 21.47 4.89
C THR A 14 -12.01 22.03 3.67
N GLU A 15 -12.75 22.31 2.60
CA GLU A 15 -12.24 23.04 1.42
C GLU A 15 -11.62 24.40 1.82
N VAL A 16 -10.46 24.69 1.23
CA VAL A 16 -9.63 25.88 1.50
C VAL A 16 -9.63 26.76 0.26
N ASP A 17 -9.93 28.05 0.42
CA ASP A 17 -10.03 29.00 -0.70
C ASP A 17 -8.67 29.62 -1.07
N SER A 18 -7.81 29.85 -0.06
CA SER A 18 -6.49 30.45 -0.26
C SER A 18 -5.58 30.24 0.96
N VAL A 19 -4.27 30.27 0.71
CA VAL A 19 -3.24 30.33 1.75
C VAL A 19 -2.36 31.55 1.52
N ILE A 20 -2.18 32.32 2.59
CA ILE A 20 -1.51 33.63 2.55
C ILE A 20 -0.29 33.57 3.47
N PHE A 21 0.85 33.98 2.93
CA PHE A 21 2.06 34.25 3.70
C PHE A 21 2.03 35.70 4.16
N TYR A 22 2.01 35.91 5.48
CA TYR A 22 2.09 37.24 6.06
C TYR A 22 3.42 37.43 6.78
N LYS A 23 4.21 38.41 6.30
CA LYS A 23 5.42 38.87 6.96
C LYS A 23 5.14 40.22 7.63
N PRO A 24 4.96 40.28 8.97
CA PRO A 24 4.75 41.55 9.66
C PRO A 24 6.00 42.44 9.55
N THR A 25 5.78 43.76 9.52
CA THR A 25 6.82 44.81 9.43
C THR A 25 7.74 44.86 10.66
N ILE A 26 7.40 44.12 11.72
CA ILE A 26 8.18 43.98 12.96
C ILE A 26 8.45 42.50 13.11
N ALA A 27 9.70 42.14 13.38
CA ALA A 27 10.19 40.76 13.48
C ALA A 27 9.48 40.00 14.61
N GLN A 28 8.32 39.45 14.33
CA GLN A 28 7.71 38.39 15.11
C GLN A 28 6.96 37.49 14.15
N ASN A 29 7.65 36.42 13.76
CA ASN A 29 7.13 35.15 13.26
C ASN A 29 6.33 35.24 11.94
N ASP A 30 6.90 34.71 10.86
CA ASP A 30 6.11 34.42 9.66
C ASP A 30 4.95 33.51 10.07
N THR A 31 3.74 33.80 9.59
CA THR A 31 2.52 33.06 9.99
C THR A 31 1.75 32.63 8.74
N ILE A 32 1.35 31.36 8.69
CA ILE A 32 0.45 30.82 7.67
C ILE A 32 -0.97 30.92 8.20
N TYR A 33 -1.85 31.56 7.42
CA TYR A 33 -3.29 31.55 7.64
C TYR A 33 -3.98 30.68 6.58
N ILE A 34 -4.85 29.79 7.04
CA ILE A 34 -5.76 29.02 6.20
C ILE A 34 -7.13 29.69 6.28
N MET A 35 -7.70 30.07 5.14
CA MET A 35 -8.95 30.84 5.06
C MET A 35 -10.07 30.04 4.37
N LYS A 36 -11.31 30.21 4.84
CA LYS A 36 -12.55 29.74 4.18
C LYS A 36 -13.62 30.83 4.25
N ALA A 37 -14.19 31.21 3.12
CA ALA A 37 -15.24 32.23 3.00
C ALA A 37 -14.92 33.54 3.75
N GLY A 38 -13.65 33.95 3.76
CA GLY A 38 -13.17 35.16 4.45
C GLY A 38 -12.90 34.99 5.95
N ALA A 39 -13.11 33.81 6.53
CA ALA A 39 -12.77 33.49 7.92
C ALA A 39 -11.45 32.71 8.03
N ILE A 40 -10.66 32.98 9.07
CA ILE A 40 -9.48 32.19 9.42
C ILE A 40 -9.95 30.85 10.02
N VAL A 41 -9.57 29.74 9.40
CA VAL A 41 -9.86 28.37 9.88
C VAL A 41 -8.62 27.64 10.39
N GLY A 42 -7.42 28.19 10.15
CA GLY A 42 -6.16 27.68 10.70
C GLY A 42 -5.10 28.77 10.76
N GLN A 43 -4.31 28.78 11.83
CA GLN A 43 -3.20 29.71 12.01
C GLN A 43 -1.98 28.94 12.52
N TYR A 44 -0.85 29.08 11.81
CA TYR A 44 0.37 28.36 12.12
C TYR A 44 1.56 29.31 12.13
N ASN A 45 2.24 29.39 13.27
CA ASN A 45 3.50 30.12 13.39
C ASN A 45 4.60 29.33 12.66
N VAL A 46 5.21 29.94 11.67
CA VAL A 46 6.31 29.36 10.90
C VAL A 46 7.58 30.17 11.16
N ASN A 47 8.14 29.95 12.35
CA ASN A 47 9.29 30.69 12.86
C ASN A 47 10.63 30.26 12.23
N THR A 48 10.59 29.38 11.23
CA THR A 48 11.72 28.85 10.46
C THR A 48 11.38 28.90 8.98
N GLU A 49 12.39 29.04 8.12
CA GLU A 49 12.24 29.05 6.66
C GLU A 49 11.41 27.83 6.21
N VAL A 50 10.20 28.10 5.73
CA VAL A 50 9.28 27.10 5.17
C VAL A 50 9.69 26.87 3.72
N ASP A 51 10.14 25.65 3.42
CA ASP A 51 10.54 25.27 2.06
C ASP A 51 9.33 24.93 1.17
N SER A 52 8.29 24.30 1.73
CA SER A 52 7.10 23.88 0.97
C SER A 52 5.84 23.78 1.83
N VAL A 53 4.69 24.07 1.23
CA VAL A 53 3.34 23.83 1.77
C VAL A 53 2.57 23.01 0.73
N ILE A 54 2.08 21.84 1.12
CA ILE A 54 1.41 20.89 0.22
C ILE A 54 -0.05 20.74 0.64
N PHE A 55 -0.97 20.83 -0.33
CA PHE A 55 -2.39 20.56 -0.13
C PHE A 55 -2.76 19.21 -0.72
N TYR A 56 -3.59 18.46 -0.01
CA TYR A 56 -4.34 17.36 -0.60
C TYR A 56 -5.75 17.84 -0.86
N LYS A 57 -6.29 17.49 -2.04
CA LYS A 57 -7.75 17.36 -2.17
C LYS A 57 -8.11 16.04 -1.47
N PRO A 58 -8.88 16.07 -0.37
CA PRO A 58 -9.35 14.82 0.24
C PRO A 58 -10.54 14.22 -0.53
N ILE A 59 -10.90 14.76 -1.69
CA ILE A 59 -12.10 14.36 -2.42
C ILE A 59 -11.63 13.74 -3.74
N ILE A 60 -11.61 12.41 -3.79
CA ILE A 60 -11.90 11.71 -5.04
C ILE A 60 -13.24 12.30 -5.51
N ALA A 61 -13.30 12.92 -6.70
CA ALA A 61 -14.60 13.38 -7.17
C ALA A 61 -15.52 12.15 -7.23
N GLN A 62 -16.80 12.28 -6.89
CA GLN A 62 -17.72 11.14 -6.71
C GLN A 62 -17.79 10.18 -7.92
N ASN A 63 -17.23 10.57 -9.07
CA ASN A 63 -17.19 9.84 -10.32
C ASN A 63 -15.79 9.37 -10.76
N ASP A 64 -14.71 9.66 -10.04
CA ASP A 64 -13.38 9.20 -10.44
C ASP A 64 -13.27 7.69 -10.16
N THR A 65 -12.92 6.94 -11.20
CA THR A 65 -12.73 5.48 -11.13
C THR A 65 -11.26 5.08 -11.03
N GLU A 66 -10.34 6.03 -11.19
CA GLU A 66 -8.90 5.82 -11.14
C GLU A 66 -8.14 7.13 -10.82
N GLY A 67 -6.88 7.01 -10.42
CA GLY A 67 -5.99 8.14 -10.22
C GLY A 67 -4.64 7.73 -9.64
N THR A 68 -3.89 8.71 -9.13
CA THR A 68 -2.57 8.48 -8.52
C THR A 68 -2.53 8.94 -7.06
N PHE A 69 -1.59 8.37 -6.30
CA PHE A 69 -1.28 8.71 -4.93
C PHE A 69 0.23 8.63 -4.71
N THR A 70 0.83 9.68 -4.15
CA THR A 70 2.25 9.67 -3.76
C THR A 70 2.38 9.38 -2.27
N ASP A 71 3.15 8.36 -1.90
CA ASP A 71 3.50 8.07 -0.51
C ASP A 71 4.62 8.99 -0.03
N PHE A 72 4.30 9.92 0.88
CA PHE A 72 5.25 10.90 1.40
C PHE A 72 6.39 10.31 2.21
N ARG A 73 6.27 9.05 2.65
CA ARG A 73 7.30 8.39 3.46
C ARG A 73 8.53 8.03 2.62
N ASP A 74 8.36 7.83 1.31
CA ASP A 74 9.43 7.38 0.42
C ASP A 74 9.39 7.93 -1.01
N GLY A 75 8.38 8.71 -1.36
CA GLY A 75 8.20 9.33 -2.68
C GLY A 75 7.69 8.39 -3.76
N ASN A 76 7.32 7.15 -3.42
CA ASN A 76 6.73 6.23 -4.40
C ASN A 76 5.34 6.72 -4.82
N GLU A 77 5.09 6.75 -6.12
CA GLU A 77 3.76 7.01 -6.68
C GLU A 77 3.07 5.68 -6.98
N TYR A 78 1.77 5.61 -6.67
CA TYR A 78 0.92 4.45 -6.86
C TYR A 78 -0.31 4.86 -7.64
N ASN A 79 -0.63 4.11 -8.67
CA ASN A 79 -1.95 4.18 -9.27
C ASN A 79 -2.99 3.55 -8.33
N TRP A 80 -4.24 4.01 -8.40
CA TRP A 80 -5.36 3.40 -7.73
C TRP A 80 -6.57 3.31 -8.66
N VAL A 81 -7.45 2.36 -8.37
CA VAL A 81 -8.69 2.09 -9.11
C VAL A 81 -9.85 1.88 -8.14
N LYS A 82 -11.05 2.27 -8.53
CA LYS A 82 -12.28 1.99 -7.79
C LYS A 82 -12.94 0.73 -8.35
N ILE A 83 -13.18 -0.26 -7.49
CA ILE A 83 -13.82 -1.53 -7.83
C ILE A 83 -14.99 -1.73 -6.87
N GLY A 84 -16.22 -1.68 -7.38
CA GLY A 84 -17.41 -1.59 -6.54
C GLY A 84 -17.35 -0.31 -5.71
N ASP A 85 -17.47 -0.44 -4.39
CA ASP A 85 -17.41 0.68 -3.45
C ASP A 85 -15.99 0.93 -2.90
N GLN A 86 -15.05 0.02 -3.15
CA GLN A 86 -13.69 0.07 -2.59
C GLN A 86 -12.69 0.72 -3.55
N VAL A 87 -11.74 1.48 -3.00
CA VAL A 87 -10.64 2.08 -3.76
C VAL A 87 -9.34 1.33 -3.43
N TRP A 88 -8.80 0.64 -4.43
CA TRP A 88 -7.63 -0.20 -4.28
C TRP A 88 -6.40 0.42 -4.93
N MET A 89 -5.24 0.32 -4.30
CA MET A 89 -3.98 0.52 -5.02
C MET A 89 -3.89 -0.47 -6.17
N ALA A 90 -3.50 -0.01 -7.35
CA ALA A 90 -3.30 -0.79 -8.58
C ALA A 90 -1.89 -1.41 -8.68
N GLU A 91 -1.04 -1.14 -7.69
CA GLU A 91 0.31 -1.69 -7.55
C GLU A 91 0.54 -2.22 -6.14
N ASN A 92 1.48 -3.16 -5.98
CA ASN A 92 1.89 -3.63 -4.66
C ASN A 92 2.67 -2.53 -3.92
N LEU A 93 2.48 -2.43 -2.60
CA LEU A 93 3.17 -1.45 -1.77
C LEU A 93 4.70 -1.67 -1.80
N LYS A 94 5.45 -0.60 -2.09
CA LYS A 94 6.93 -0.59 -2.23
C LYS A 94 7.64 0.03 -1.01
N TYR A 95 6.93 0.27 0.09
CA TYR A 95 7.50 0.90 1.28
C TYR A 95 8.57 0.01 1.94
N LEU A 96 9.84 0.42 1.81
CA LEU A 96 11.01 -0.33 2.28
C LEU A 96 11.85 0.48 3.29
N PRO A 97 11.48 0.49 4.59
CA PRO A 97 12.23 1.21 5.62
C PRO A 97 13.53 0.49 6.05
N SER A 98 13.59 -0.83 5.87
CA SER A 98 14.75 -1.68 6.13
C SER A 98 14.68 -2.89 5.20
N VAL A 99 15.75 -3.67 5.09
CA VAL A 99 15.74 -4.94 4.34
C VAL A 99 16.65 -5.94 5.04
N VAL A 100 16.23 -7.21 5.07
CA VAL A 100 17.03 -8.31 5.59
C VAL A 100 17.23 -9.39 4.52
N ARG A 101 18.23 -10.23 4.73
CA ARG A 101 18.45 -11.43 3.91
C ARG A 101 17.24 -12.37 4.02
N PRO A 102 16.86 -13.09 2.96
CA PRO A 102 15.70 -13.97 2.98
C PRO A 102 15.82 -15.11 4.00
N SER A 103 17.05 -15.52 4.35
CA SER A 103 17.32 -16.48 5.42
C SER A 103 16.92 -16.01 6.82
N THR A 104 16.62 -14.71 7.01
CA THR A 104 16.14 -14.14 8.27
C THR A 104 14.61 -14.15 8.29
N GLY A 105 14.01 -14.97 9.16
CA GLY A 105 12.55 -15.05 9.36
C GLY A 105 12.12 -14.72 10.78
N SER A 106 10.87 -14.30 10.98
CA SER A 106 10.28 -14.09 12.32
C SER A 106 8.76 -14.01 12.28
N ASN A 107 8.10 -14.49 13.34
CA ASN A 107 6.67 -14.30 13.60
C ASN A 107 6.37 -13.10 14.52
N THR A 108 7.41 -12.42 15.05
CA THR A 108 7.26 -11.38 16.08
C THR A 108 8.05 -10.12 15.81
N THR A 109 8.97 -10.16 14.84
CA THR A 109 9.82 -9.03 14.44
C THR A 109 9.44 -8.65 13.01
N ALA A 110 9.18 -7.38 12.76
CA ALA A 110 8.89 -6.89 11.41
C ALA A 110 10.12 -7.06 10.50
N TYR A 111 9.93 -7.75 9.37
CA TYR A 111 10.93 -7.94 8.33
C TYR A 111 10.37 -7.65 6.94
N TYR A 112 11.26 -7.18 6.09
CA TYR A 112 10.99 -6.71 4.75
C TYR A 112 12.03 -7.33 3.82
N TYR A 113 11.56 -7.78 2.66
CA TYR A 113 12.38 -8.47 1.68
C TYR A 113 12.12 -7.89 0.28
N VAL A 114 13.13 -7.97 -0.57
CA VAL A 114 13.01 -7.71 -2.00
C VAL A 114 13.38 -8.99 -2.71
N TYR A 115 12.52 -9.47 -3.61
CA TYR A 115 12.73 -10.75 -4.27
C TYR A 115 14.09 -10.80 -4.98
N GLY A 116 14.86 -11.86 -4.72
CA GLY A 116 16.19 -12.06 -5.30
C GLY A 116 17.30 -11.17 -4.73
N TYR A 117 17.03 -10.36 -3.70
CA TYR A 117 18.05 -9.56 -3.02
C TYR A 117 18.52 -10.27 -1.74
N ASP A 118 19.82 -10.58 -1.67
CA ASP A 118 20.47 -11.18 -0.49
C ASP A 118 21.45 -10.18 0.16
N GLY A 119 20.89 -9.21 0.87
CA GLY A 119 21.66 -8.17 1.55
C GLY A 119 20.85 -7.43 2.60
N THR A 120 21.43 -6.35 3.12
CA THR A 120 20.81 -5.52 4.17
C THR A 120 20.84 -4.02 3.85
N ASN A 121 21.21 -3.65 2.62
CA ASN A 121 21.29 -2.25 2.20
C ASN A 121 20.02 -1.87 1.41
N VAL A 122 19.26 -0.91 1.95
CA VAL A 122 17.99 -0.47 1.34
C VAL A 122 18.20 0.17 -0.03
N THR A 123 19.24 0.98 -0.20
CA THR A 123 19.53 1.65 -1.48
C THR A 123 19.80 0.64 -2.58
N ASP A 124 20.62 -0.38 -2.28
CA ASP A 124 20.94 -1.44 -3.24
C ASP A 124 19.71 -2.29 -3.56
N ALA A 125 18.89 -2.61 -2.56
CA ALA A 125 17.64 -3.35 -2.75
C ALA A 125 16.65 -2.58 -3.65
N LYS A 126 16.50 -1.27 -3.42
CA LYS A 126 15.64 -0.39 -4.23
C LYS A 126 16.12 -0.24 -5.68
N ALA A 127 17.41 -0.45 -5.95
CA ALA A 127 17.97 -0.39 -7.29
C ALA A 127 17.72 -1.68 -8.11
N THR A 128 17.19 -2.74 -7.50
CA THR A 128 16.90 -3.99 -8.21
C THR A 128 15.64 -3.88 -9.08
N ALA A 129 15.63 -4.62 -10.20
CA ALA A 129 14.46 -4.69 -11.08
C ALA A 129 13.22 -5.27 -10.35
N ASN A 130 13.42 -6.26 -9.49
CA ASN A 130 12.31 -6.88 -8.75
C ASN A 130 11.63 -5.91 -7.77
N TYR A 131 12.38 -5.01 -7.12
CA TYR A 131 11.78 -3.96 -6.32
C TYR A 131 10.92 -3.01 -7.18
N ALA A 132 11.44 -2.60 -8.34
CA ALA A 132 10.71 -1.69 -9.23
C ALA A 132 9.40 -2.30 -9.75
N THR A 133 9.44 -3.59 -10.13
CA THR A 133 8.30 -4.32 -10.71
C THR A 133 7.32 -4.83 -9.65
N TYR A 134 7.80 -5.60 -8.66
CA TYR A 134 6.95 -6.36 -7.74
C TYR A 134 6.81 -5.73 -6.36
N GLY A 135 7.67 -4.76 -6.04
CA GLY A 135 7.70 -4.10 -4.75
C GLY A 135 8.37 -4.93 -3.66
N VAL A 136 7.75 -4.92 -2.48
CA VAL A 136 8.33 -5.48 -1.25
C VAL A 136 7.47 -6.65 -0.77
N LEU A 137 8.15 -7.64 -0.19
CA LEU A 137 7.53 -8.74 0.54
C LEU A 137 7.68 -8.47 2.03
N TYR A 138 6.58 -8.61 2.77
CA TYR A 138 6.50 -8.28 4.19
C TYR A 138 6.12 -9.54 4.95
N ASN A 139 6.73 -9.78 6.10
CA ASN A 139 6.15 -10.74 7.04
C ASN A 139 4.92 -10.11 7.73
N TRP A 140 3.98 -10.93 8.20
CA TRP A 140 2.70 -10.42 8.69
C TRP A 140 2.84 -9.42 9.84
N THR A 141 3.87 -9.59 10.69
CA THR A 141 4.20 -8.62 11.75
C THR A 141 4.55 -7.24 11.18
N ALA A 142 5.34 -7.17 10.10
CA ALA A 142 5.64 -5.92 9.42
C ALA A 142 4.38 -5.29 8.82
N VAL A 143 3.51 -6.10 8.23
CA VAL A 143 2.25 -5.63 7.65
C VAL A 143 1.41 -4.95 8.73
N MET A 144 1.16 -5.62 9.85
CA MET A 144 0.29 -5.10 10.93
C MET A 144 0.86 -3.91 11.67
N ASN A 145 2.18 -3.72 11.67
CA ASN A 145 2.86 -2.58 12.30
C ASN A 145 2.38 -2.30 13.75
N GLY A 146 2.20 -3.38 14.53
CA GLY A 146 1.75 -3.32 15.93
C GLY A 146 0.24 -3.18 16.15
N ALA A 147 -0.57 -3.07 15.10
CA ALA A 147 -2.03 -3.05 15.23
C ALA A 147 -2.60 -4.42 15.59
N ALA A 148 -3.68 -4.42 16.37
CA ALA A 148 -4.48 -5.63 16.62
C ALA A 148 -5.23 -6.02 15.35
N SER A 149 -5.37 -7.33 15.10
CA SER A 149 -6.11 -7.84 13.95
C SER A 149 -7.62 -7.52 14.03
N THR A 150 -8.28 -7.52 12.87
CA THR A 150 -9.73 -7.34 12.75
C THR A 150 -10.33 -8.21 11.64
N THR A 151 -11.63 -8.49 11.76
CA THR A 151 -12.47 -9.07 10.71
C THR A 151 -13.46 -8.04 10.13
N ALA A 152 -13.38 -6.78 10.55
CA ALA A 152 -14.29 -5.72 10.15
C ALA A 152 -14.07 -5.27 8.71
N ASN A 153 -15.13 -4.78 8.08
CA ASN A 153 -15.11 -4.10 6.79
C ASN A 153 -15.79 -2.72 6.97
N PRO A 154 -15.04 -1.60 6.85
CA PRO A 154 -13.61 -1.53 6.57
C PRO A 154 -12.74 -2.00 7.75
N SER A 155 -11.50 -2.44 7.51
CA SER A 155 -10.61 -2.83 8.61
C SER A 155 -10.22 -1.65 9.49
N THR A 156 -10.06 -0.47 8.87
CA THR A 156 -9.49 0.76 9.46
C THR A 156 -8.06 0.62 10.01
N ILE A 157 -7.41 -0.53 9.80
CA ILE A 157 -6.04 -0.78 10.25
C ILE A 157 -5.06 -0.20 9.23
N GLN A 158 -4.46 0.93 9.54
CA GLN A 158 -3.41 1.50 8.67
C GLN A 158 -2.27 0.49 8.43
N GLY A 159 -1.73 -0.11 9.49
CA GLY A 159 -0.59 -1.03 9.38
C GLY A 159 0.60 -0.41 8.66
N VAL A 160 1.16 -1.12 7.68
CA VAL A 160 2.25 -0.64 6.82
C VAL A 160 1.79 0.31 5.71
N CYS A 161 0.48 0.41 5.46
CA CYS A 161 -0.07 1.31 4.45
C CYS A 161 0.16 2.79 4.81
N PRO A 162 0.21 3.69 3.82
CA PRO A 162 0.36 5.12 4.06
C PRO A 162 -0.88 5.71 4.73
N THR A 163 -0.73 6.86 5.38
CA THR A 163 -1.84 7.57 6.02
C THR A 163 -3.00 7.79 5.04
N GLY A 164 -4.23 7.51 5.49
CA GLY A 164 -5.43 7.59 4.67
C GLY A 164 -5.71 6.33 3.84
N TRP A 165 -4.83 5.34 3.90
CA TRP A 165 -5.04 3.99 3.37
C TRP A 165 -4.94 2.97 4.51
N HIS A 166 -5.58 1.82 4.34
CA HIS A 166 -5.53 0.73 5.31
C HIS A 166 -5.26 -0.62 4.65
N LEU A 167 -4.90 -1.58 5.49
CA LEU A 167 -4.76 -2.96 5.11
C LEU A 167 -6.13 -3.61 4.95
N PRO A 168 -6.37 -4.36 3.86
CA PRO A 168 -7.64 -5.05 3.70
C PRO A 168 -7.77 -6.20 4.69
N SER A 169 -8.90 -6.21 5.42
CA SER A 169 -9.37 -7.38 6.15
C SER A 169 -9.77 -8.50 5.20
N ASN A 170 -10.02 -9.69 5.74
CA ASN A 170 -10.52 -10.79 4.92
C ASN A 170 -11.93 -10.49 4.39
N ALA A 171 -12.73 -9.71 5.13
CA ALA A 171 -14.06 -9.31 4.71
C ALA A 171 -14.03 -8.35 3.51
N GLU A 172 -13.09 -7.40 3.46
CA GLU A 172 -12.89 -6.50 2.31
C GLU A 172 -12.40 -7.25 1.07
N TRP A 173 -11.51 -8.22 1.24
CA TRP A 173 -11.13 -9.10 0.14
C TRP A 173 -12.31 -9.94 -0.37
N THR A 174 -13.17 -10.44 0.54
CA THR A 174 -14.39 -11.15 0.17
C THR A 174 -15.34 -10.24 -0.61
N GLU A 175 -15.54 -9.00 -0.19
CA GLU A 175 -16.36 -8.03 -0.93
C GLU A 175 -15.85 -7.82 -2.36
N LEU A 176 -14.56 -7.57 -2.54
CA LEU A 176 -13.94 -7.44 -3.86
C LEU A 176 -14.19 -8.68 -4.73
N ILE A 177 -13.96 -9.88 -4.17
CA ILE A 177 -14.11 -11.14 -4.89
C ILE A 177 -15.57 -11.39 -5.29
N ASP A 178 -16.51 -11.16 -4.37
CA ASP A 178 -17.94 -11.36 -4.60
C ASP A 178 -18.50 -10.38 -5.63
N TYR A 179 -18.09 -9.11 -5.55
CA TYR A 179 -18.42 -8.08 -6.55
C TYR A 179 -18.01 -8.51 -7.97
N LEU A 180 -16.88 -9.22 -8.09
CA LEU A 180 -16.35 -9.69 -9.37
C LEU A 180 -16.99 -10.99 -9.89
N GLY A 181 -17.92 -11.58 -9.14
CA GLY A 181 -18.63 -12.82 -9.50
C GLY A 181 -18.13 -14.06 -8.77
N GLY A 182 -17.34 -13.89 -7.70
CA GLY A 182 -16.87 -14.97 -6.83
C GLY A 182 -15.50 -15.52 -7.19
N GLN A 183 -14.99 -16.39 -6.32
CA GLN A 183 -13.60 -16.88 -6.37
C GLN A 183 -13.21 -17.49 -7.72
N SER A 184 -14.10 -18.20 -8.41
CA SER A 184 -13.79 -18.92 -9.65
C SER A 184 -13.51 -18.05 -10.87
N VAL A 185 -13.84 -16.76 -10.80
CA VAL A 185 -13.69 -15.82 -11.94
C VAL A 185 -12.92 -14.56 -11.58
N ALA A 186 -12.87 -14.18 -10.30
CA ALA A 186 -12.29 -12.91 -9.86
C ALA A 186 -10.80 -12.77 -10.24
N CYS A 187 -10.01 -13.84 -10.18
CA CYS A 187 -8.56 -13.76 -10.47
C CYS A 187 -8.30 -13.33 -11.91
N GLY A 188 -9.05 -13.84 -12.89
CA GLY A 188 -8.92 -13.43 -14.29
C GLY A 188 -9.13 -11.93 -14.47
N LYS A 189 -10.08 -11.35 -13.74
CA LYS A 189 -10.41 -9.91 -13.80
C LYS A 189 -9.42 -9.01 -13.08
N LEU A 190 -8.64 -9.57 -12.15
CA LEU A 190 -7.68 -8.84 -11.31
C LEU A 190 -6.24 -8.89 -11.84
N LYS A 191 -5.84 -10.00 -12.49
CA LYS A 191 -4.47 -10.19 -12.98
C LYS A 191 -4.13 -9.27 -14.15
N GLU A 192 -2.87 -8.84 -14.20
CA GLU A 192 -2.27 -8.27 -15.42
C GLU A 192 -2.50 -9.21 -16.62
N THR A 193 -2.82 -8.64 -17.78
CA THR A 193 -3.01 -9.40 -19.02
C THR A 193 -1.68 -9.81 -19.67
N GLY A 194 -1.74 -10.85 -20.49
CA GLY A 194 -0.59 -11.33 -21.22
C GLY A 194 0.43 -12.03 -20.32
N THR A 195 1.67 -12.08 -20.80
CA THR A 195 2.72 -12.94 -20.25
C THR A 195 4.03 -12.17 -20.01
N THR A 196 3.93 -10.86 -19.79
CA THR A 196 5.09 -10.00 -19.52
C THR A 196 5.71 -10.40 -18.19
N HIS A 197 4.88 -10.51 -17.15
CA HIS A 197 5.31 -10.97 -15.82
C HIS A 197 4.76 -12.35 -15.50
N TRP A 198 3.50 -12.63 -15.85
CA TRP A 198 2.91 -13.96 -15.67
C TRP A 198 3.48 -14.97 -16.67
N GLU A 199 3.63 -16.21 -16.21
CA GLU A 199 3.93 -17.34 -17.09
C GLU A 199 2.88 -17.52 -18.20
N SER A 200 3.24 -18.26 -19.26
CA SER A 200 2.50 -18.31 -20.52
C SER A 200 1.07 -18.84 -20.45
N SER A 201 0.69 -19.46 -19.34
CA SER A 201 -0.64 -20.00 -19.08
C SER A 201 -1.70 -18.98 -18.66
N ASN A 202 -1.37 -17.68 -18.59
CA ASN A 202 -2.25 -16.60 -18.14
C ASN A 202 -3.35 -16.18 -19.13
N ALA A 203 -3.95 -17.15 -19.83
CA ALA A 203 -4.88 -16.91 -20.94
C ALA A 203 -6.24 -16.32 -20.51
N GLU A 204 -6.64 -16.52 -19.25
CA GLU A 204 -7.92 -16.03 -18.72
C GLU A 204 -7.83 -14.64 -18.07
N ALA A 205 -6.64 -14.04 -18.01
CA ALA A 205 -6.46 -12.71 -17.44
C ALA A 205 -6.99 -11.62 -18.38
N THR A 206 -7.93 -10.82 -17.89
CA THR A 206 -8.53 -9.69 -18.61
C THR A 206 -8.12 -8.34 -18.04
N ASN A 207 -7.68 -8.29 -16.77
CA ASN A 207 -7.40 -7.05 -16.03
C ASN A 207 -8.51 -5.99 -16.15
N GLU A 208 -9.77 -6.39 -16.36
CA GLU A 208 -10.86 -5.44 -16.66
C GLU A 208 -11.13 -4.44 -15.52
N THR A 209 -10.62 -4.74 -14.33
CA THR A 209 -10.71 -3.89 -13.13
C THR A 209 -9.61 -2.83 -13.03
N GLY A 210 -8.51 -2.98 -13.78
CA GLY A 210 -7.30 -2.19 -13.61
C GLY A 210 -6.50 -2.51 -12.33
N PHE A 211 -6.91 -3.52 -11.55
CA PHE A 211 -6.21 -3.93 -10.33
C PHE A 211 -4.77 -4.37 -10.63
N THR A 212 -4.51 -4.99 -11.78
CA THR A 212 -3.16 -5.32 -12.27
C THR A 212 -2.35 -6.14 -11.25
N ALA A 213 -2.91 -7.26 -10.78
CA ALA A 213 -2.19 -8.18 -9.90
C ALA A 213 -0.97 -8.78 -10.62
N LEU A 214 0.18 -8.78 -9.96
CA LEU A 214 1.46 -9.25 -10.50
C LEU A 214 1.99 -10.48 -9.73
N PRO A 215 2.71 -11.40 -10.41
CA PRO A 215 3.23 -12.62 -9.81
C PRO A 215 4.57 -12.38 -9.11
N GLY A 216 4.55 -11.62 -8.02
CA GLY A 216 5.76 -11.24 -7.27
C GLY A 216 6.41 -12.38 -6.48
N GLY A 217 5.82 -13.58 -6.47
CA GLY A 217 6.29 -14.70 -5.67
C GLY A 217 6.19 -14.43 -4.16
N ASN A 218 6.95 -15.19 -3.38
CA ASN A 218 7.01 -15.05 -1.93
C ASN A 218 8.42 -15.23 -1.37
N ARG A 219 8.56 -14.99 -0.06
CA ARG A 219 9.62 -15.57 0.77
C ARG A 219 9.02 -16.71 1.59
N ASN A 220 9.52 -17.93 1.41
CA ASN A 220 9.04 -19.14 2.05
C ASN A 220 9.61 -19.33 3.47
N VAL A 221 9.13 -20.32 4.23
CA VAL A 221 9.57 -20.60 5.61
C VAL A 221 11.04 -21.02 5.73
N ASP A 222 11.60 -21.60 4.68
CA ASP A 222 13.00 -22.04 4.63
C ASP A 222 13.95 -20.86 4.33
N GLY A 223 13.41 -19.65 4.15
CA GLY A 223 14.19 -18.46 3.85
C GLY A 223 14.69 -18.38 2.43
N LEU A 224 13.92 -18.96 1.50
CA LEU A 224 14.13 -18.88 0.07
C LEU A 224 13.02 -18.08 -0.59
N PHE A 225 13.30 -17.59 -1.79
CA PHE A 225 12.30 -16.94 -2.63
C PHE A 225 11.77 -17.94 -3.65
N ASP A 226 10.45 -18.02 -3.79
CA ASP A 226 9.77 -18.96 -4.69
C ASP A 226 8.70 -18.26 -5.54
N ASP A 227 8.27 -18.94 -6.60
CA ASP A 227 7.05 -18.69 -7.36
C ASP A 227 6.95 -17.38 -8.16
N ILE A 228 8.03 -16.61 -8.29
CA ILE A 228 8.01 -15.42 -9.17
C ILE A 228 7.60 -15.81 -10.60
N GLY A 229 6.70 -15.04 -11.19
CA GLY A 229 6.11 -15.31 -12.51
C GLY A 229 4.94 -16.31 -12.50
N SER A 230 4.88 -17.19 -11.49
CA SER A 230 3.83 -18.20 -11.35
C SER A 230 2.69 -17.75 -10.43
N TYR A 231 3.02 -17.21 -9.25
CA TYR A 231 2.05 -16.81 -8.23
C TYR A 231 2.28 -15.38 -7.74
N GLY A 232 1.18 -14.71 -7.41
CA GLY A 232 1.18 -13.52 -6.55
C GLY A 232 0.51 -13.85 -5.22
N TYR A 233 1.07 -13.32 -4.12
CA TYR A 233 0.57 -13.55 -2.76
C TYR A 233 0.31 -12.23 -2.05
N TRP A 234 -0.83 -12.11 -1.36
CA TRP A 234 -1.19 -10.91 -0.59
C TRP A 234 -1.69 -11.24 0.81
N TRP A 235 -1.23 -10.43 1.76
CA TRP A 235 -1.67 -10.49 3.15
C TRP A 235 -3.06 -9.87 3.36
N SER A 236 -3.75 -10.38 4.39
CA SER A 236 -4.88 -9.73 5.03
C SER A 236 -4.50 -9.21 6.42
N ALA A 237 -5.20 -8.17 6.89
CA ALA A 237 -5.16 -7.74 8.27
C ALA A 237 -5.83 -8.71 9.26
N THR A 238 -6.48 -9.76 8.77
CA THR A 238 -7.22 -10.74 9.58
C THR A 238 -6.33 -11.91 10.00
N GLU A 239 -6.21 -12.12 11.29
CA GLU A 239 -5.54 -13.23 11.94
C GLU A 239 -6.41 -14.49 11.81
N PHE A 240 -5.77 -15.64 11.58
CA PHE A 240 -6.44 -16.94 11.66
C PHE A 240 -6.25 -17.54 13.04
N ASP A 241 -5.01 -17.56 13.52
CA ASP A 241 -4.64 -17.93 14.88
C ASP A 241 -3.29 -17.30 15.28
N VAL A 242 -2.71 -17.74 16.40
CA VAL A 242 -1.43 -17.23 16.92
C VAL A 242 -0.27 -17.31 15.91
N SER A 243 -0.23 -18.33 15.05
CA SER A 243 0.85 -18.61 14.09
C SER A 243 0.49 -18.26 12.64
N PHE A 244 -0.80 -18.16 12.32
CA PHE A 244 -1.29 -18.00 10.96
C PHE A 244 -2.15 -16.75 10.78
N ALA A 245 -2.08 -16.16 9.59
CA ALA A 245 -2.95 -15.08 9.15
C ALA A 245 -3.60 -15.44 7.82
N TRP A 246 -4.73 -14.81 7.54
CA TRP A 246 -5.39 -14.97 6.25
C TRP A 246 -4.55 -14.32 5.15
N SER A 247 -4.42 -15.02 4.04
CA SER A 247 -3.72 -14.59 2.84
C SER A 247 -4.47 -15.10 1.62
N ARG A 248 -4.05 -14.66 0.44
CA ARG A 248 -4.63 -15.09 -0.83
C ARG A 248 -3.51 -15.24 -1.82
N ASP A 249 -3.72 -16.14 -2.76
CA ASP A 249 -2.88 -16.22 -3.93
C ASP A 249 -3.70 -16.21 -5.22
N MET A 250 -2.99 -15.87 -6.28
CA MET A 250 -3.46 -15.91 -7.65
C MET A 250 -2.41 -16.62 -8.48
N TYR A 251 -2.86 -17.60 -9.27
CA TYR A 251 -1.99 -18.45 -10.07
C TYR A 251 -2.20 -18.19 -11.57
N SER A 252 -1.14 -18.34 -12.38
CA SER A 252 -1.18 -18.10 -13.82
C SER A 252 -2.21 -18.97 -14.56
N TYR A 253 -2.42 -20.23 -14.16
CA TYR A 253 -3.23 -21.21 -14.91
C TYR A 253 -4.74 -21.18 -14.63
N THR A 254 -5.20 -20.35 -13.70
CA THR A 254 -6.62 -20.34 -13.31
C THR A 254 -7.13 -18.93 -13.02
N SER A 255 -8.43 -18.75 -13.20
CA SER A 255 -9.19 -17.60 -12.71
C SER A 255 -9.69 -17.75 -11.26
N TYR A 256 -9.23 -18.77 -10.54
CA TYR A 256 -9.55 -18.95 -9.12
C TYR A 256 -8.68 -18.07 -8.21
N VAL A 257 -9.30 -17.35 -7.26
CA VAL A 257 -8.59 -16.71 -6.13
C VAL A 257 -8.59 -17.67 -4.94
N HIS A 258 -7.41 -18.15 -4.54
CA HIS A 258 -7.30 -19.03 -3.38
C HIS A 258 -7.28 -18.19 -2.10
N ILE A 259 -8.06 -18.60 -1.12
CA ILE A 259 -8.05 -18.02 0.23
C ILE A 259 -7.34 -19.02 1.13
N LEU A 260 -6.26 -18.58 1.77
CA LEU A 260 -5.35 -19.43 2.54
C LEU A 260 -5.21 -18.94 3.98
N ASN A 261 -4.74 -19.83 4.85
CA ASN A 261 -4.09 -19.46 6.11
C ASN A 261 -2.58 -19.70 5.97
N SER A 262 -1.79 -18.66 6.20
CA SER A 262 -0.35 -18.68 5.95
C SER A 262 0.42 -18.31 7.21
N LYS A 263 1.55 -18.97 7.44
CA LYS A 263 2.42 -18.69 8.58
C LYS A 263 2.88 -17.24 8.53
N LYS A 264 2.81 -16.56 9.68
CA LYS A 264 3.11 -15.11 9.79
C LYS A 264 4.56 -14.73 9.45
N ASP A 265 5.47 -15.70 9.40
CA ASP A 265 6.88 -15.61 8.98
C ASP A 265 7.08 -15.54 7.45
N LEU A 266 6.08 -15.93 6.66
CA LEU A 266 6.18 -15.83 5.21
C LEU A 266 6.24 -14.38 4.75
N GLY A 267 6.93 -14.11 3.64
CA GLY A 267 6.97 -12.78 3.02
C GLY A 267 6.02 -12.70 1.85
N PHE A 268 4.95 -11.90 1.95
CA PHE A 268 4.00 -11.65 0.85
C PHE A 268 3.83 -10.16 0.58
N SER A 269 3.27 -9.83 -0.59
CA SER A 269 2.97 -8.46 -0.97
C SER A 269 1.78 -7.88 -0.18
N VAL A 270 1.63 -6.57 -0.25
CA VAL A 270 0.52 -5.82 0.35
C VAL A 270 -0.15 -4.98 -0.72
N ARG A 271 -1.48 -4.97 -0.73
CA ARG A 271 -2.33 -4.07 -1.49
C ARG A 271 -3.14 -3.26 -0.50
N CYS A 272 -2.95 -1.95 -0.50
CA CYS A 272 -3.69 -1.06 0.39
C CYS A 272 -5.03 -0.70 -0.25
N VAL A 273 -6.04 -0.52 0.60
CA VAL A 273 -7.40 -0.15 0.23
C VAL A 273 -7.84 1.08 1.02
N ARG A 274 -8.84 1.78 0.51
CA ARG A 274 -9.52 2.89 1.15
C ARG A 274 -11.00 2.81 0.75
N ASP A 275 -11.86 3.13 1.70
CA ASP A 275 -13.32 3.14 1.53
C ASP A 275 -13.88 4.53 1.87
#